data_AF-A0A959YZ89-F1
#
_entry.id   AF-A0A959YZ89-F1
#
_cell.length_a   1.000
_cell.length_b   1.000
_cell.length_c   1.000
_cell.angle_alpha   90.00
_cell.angle_beta   90.00
_cell.angle_gamma   90.00
#
_symmetry.space_group_name_H-M   'P 1'
#
loop_
_entity.id
_entity.type
_entity.pdbx_description
1 polymer ?
#
loop_
_entity_poly.entity_id
_entity_poly.type
_entity_poly.pdbx_seq_one_letter_code
_entity_poly.pdbx_strand_id
1 'polypeptide(L)'
;RWAYEGLAVTQFMENAYERQFYEEDQRMRTANWRKDLWLRELRNVVSGIRQGLESGASPPAADLALLHAELEREAERIEGFDPPISSLKDPGSVDLEVLREVDASLDLLVQHYRSIYRSAERAKEDRVQSLTATPALKRAYFTLMDAQRNESLAEFVTNKNDLTMIVRVNDELVRKSDPIYSDPVDRSLLGAHFYAPFKWLA
;
A
#
# COMPACT_ATOMS: atom_id res chain seq x y z
N ARG A 1 7.78 -18.97 16.93
CA ARG A 1 7.32 -18.41 15.63
C ARG A 1 7.02 -16.92 15.77
N TRP A 2 6.00 -16.51 16.53
CA TRP A 2 5.71 -15.09 16.80
C TRP A 2 6.83 -14.31 17.52
N ALA A 3 7.55 -14.96 18.45
CA ALA A 3 8.71 -14.33 19.11
C ALA A 3 9.86 -14.01 18.15
N TYR A 4 10.04 -14.81 17.08
CA TYR A 4 11.08 -14.58 16.07
C TYR A 4 10.68 -13.46 15.10
N GLU A 5 9.39 -13.40 14.71
CA GLU A 5 8.84 -12.29 13.92
C GLU A 5 8.91 -10.96 14.66
N GLY A 6 8.50 -10.93 15.93
CA GLY A 6 8.57 -9.73 16.75
C GLY A 6 10.01 -9.23 16.93
N LEU A 7 10.96 -10.15 17.12
CA LEU A 7 12.37 -9.79 17.20
C LEU A 7 12.92 -9.24 15.87
N ALA A 8 12.55 -9.83 14.73
CA ALA A 8 12.96 -9.36 13.40
C ALA A 8 12.38 -7.96 13.09
N VAL A 9 11.10 -7.73 13.39
CA VAL A 9 10.43 -6.43 13.25
C VAL A 9 11.11 -5.40 14.15
N THR A 10 11.35 -5.73 15.42
CA THR A 10 12.01 -4.83 16.39
C THR A 10 13.43 -4.50 15.94
N GLN A 11 14.24 -5.49 15.56
CA GLN A 11 15.60 -5.26 15.08
C GLN A 11 15.65 -4.41 13.81
N PHE A 12 14.68 -4.59 12.91
CA PHE A 12 14.59 -3.78 11.70
C PHE A 12 14.11 -2.36 11.99
N MET A 13 13.00 -2.19 12.71
CA MET A 13 12.39 -0.88 12.93
C MET A 13 13.10 -0.04 13.98
N GLU A 14 13.67 -0.65 15.02
CA GLU A 14 14.18 0.09 16.18
C GLU A 14 15.67 0.41 16.10
N ASN A 15 16.38 -0.04 15.07
CA ASN A 15 17.79 0.31 14.94
C ASN A 15 17.98 1.80 14.64
N ALA A 16 19.11 2.35 15.08
CA ALA A 16 19.35 3.79 15.10
C ALA A 16 19.41 4.42 13.68
N TYR A 17 19.56 3.63 12.63
CA TYR A 17 19.53 4.08 11.24
C TYR A 17 18.10 4.05 10.70
N GLU A 18 17.44 2.89 10.70
CA GLU A 18 16.10 2.70 10.10
C GLU A 18 15.04 3.57 10.78
N ARG A 19 15.12 3.80 12.10
CA ARG A 19 14.21 4.73 12.81
C ARG A 19 14.18 6.14 12.23
N GLN A 20 15.24 6.56 11.55
CA GLN A 20 15.31 7.89 10.97
C GLN A 20 14.49 8.02 9.69
N PHE A 21 14.22 6.92 8.99
CA PHE A 21 13.61 6.92 7.66
C PHE A 21 12.40 6.02 7.53
N TYR A 22 12.07 5.24 8.56
CA TYR A 22 11.01 4.23 8.51
C TYR A 22 9.66 4.82 8.11
N GLU A 23 9.28 5.98 8.64
CA GLU A 23 8.01 6.62 8.31
C GLU A 23 7.96 7.06 6.84
N GLU A 24 9.02 7.70 6.35
CA GLU A 24 9.13 8.11 4.95
C GLU A 24 9.15 6.90 4.02
N ASP A 25 9.89 5.85 4.37
CA ASP A 25 9.92 4.59 3.62
C ASP A 25 8.57 3.87 3.62
N GLN A 26 7.86 3.85 4.76
CA GLN A 26 6.51 3.29 4.85
C GLN A 26 5.54 4.00 3.90
N ARG A 27 5.57 5.34 3.89
CA ARG A 27 4.72 6.16 3.00
C ARG A 27 5.05 5.93 1.54
N MET A 28 6.34 5.90 1.19
CA MET A 28 6.79 5.62 -0.19
C MET A 28 6.38 4.21 -0.65
N ARG A 29 6.59 3.20 0.19
CA ARG A 29 6.26 1.79 -0.10
C ARG A 29 4.75 1.60 -0.26
N THR A 30 3.96 2.20 0.61
CA THR A 30 2.48 2.14 0.56
C THR A 30 1.96 2.85 -0.68
N ALA A 31 2.46 4.06 -0.98
CA ALA A 31 2.08 4.80 -2.18
C ALA A 31 2.40 4.04 -3.47
N ASN A 32 3.58 3.41 -3.57
CA ASN A 32 3.94 2.59 -4.72
C ASN A 32 3.05 1.35 -4.83
N TRP A 33 2.81 0.62 -3.73
CA TRP A 33 1.93 -0.54 -3.74
C TRP A 33 0.51 -0.16 -4.22
N ARG A 34 -0.05 0.93 -3.69
CA ARG A 34 -1.36 1.45 -4.10
C ARG A 34 -1.38 1.81 -5.60
N LYS A 35 -0.40 2.58 -6.03
CA LYS A 35 -0.32 3.12 -7.40
C LYS A 35 -0.04 2.05 -8.46
N ASP A 36 0.81 1.07 -8.15
CA ASP A 36 1.35 0.12 -9.15
C ASP A 36 0.64 -1.25 -9.14
N LEU A 37 0.24 -1.75 -7.96
CA LEU A 37 -0.38 -3.07 -7.82
C LEU A 37 -1.89 -2.96 -7.61
N TRP A 38 -2.31 -2.24 -6.56
CA TRP A 38 -3.73 -2.15 -6.21
C TRP A 38 -4.57 -1.50 -7.34
N LEU A 39 -4.14 -0.34 -7.87
CA LEU A 39 -4.82 0.30 -8.99
C LEU A 39 -4.85 -0.57 -10.24
N ARG A 40 -3.81 -1.37 -10.49
CA ARG A 40 -3.78 -2.30 -11.62
C ARG A 40 -4.85 -3.37 -11.47
N GLU A 41 -5.00 -3.96 -10.28
CA GLU A 41 -6.03 -4.97 -10.04
C GLU A 41 -7.45 -4.39 -10.19
N LEU A 42 -7.70 -3.17 -9.69
CA LEU A 42 -9.00 -2.51 -9.90
C LEU A 42 -9.27 -2.22 -11.38
N ARG A 43 -8.27 -1.79 -12.14
CA ARG A 43 -8.41 -1.57 -13.60
C ARG A 43 -8.68 -2.87 -14.35
N ASN A 44 -8.06 -3.98 -13.93
CA ASN A 44 -8.33 -5.29 -14.51
C ASN A 44 -9.81 -5.67 -14.31
N VAL A 45 -10.34 -5.43 -13.11
CA VAL A 45 -11.76 -5.67 -12.78
C VAL A 45 -12.68 -4.79 -13.63
N VAL A 46 -12.42 -3.48 -13.71
CA VAL A 46 -13.16 -2.54 -14.57
C VAL A 46 -13.15 -2.99 -16.04
N SER A 47 -11.99 -3.41 -16.55
CA SER A 47 -11.86 -3.89 -17.92
C SER A 47 -12.64 -5.19 -18.16
N GLY A 48 -12.67 -6.10 -17.18
CA GLY A 48 -13.46 -7.32 -17.26
C GLY A 48 -14.95 -7.04 -17.33
N ILE A 49 -15.45 -6.14 -16.47
CA ILE A 49 -16.85 -5.70 -16.49
C ILE A 49 -17.19 -5.03 -17.83
N ARG A 50 -16.32 -4.14 -18.32
CA ARG A 50 -16.50 -3.46 -19.61
C ARG A 50 -16.67 -4.44 -20.77
N GLN A 51 -15.76 -5.41 -20.88
CA GLN A 51 -15.83 -6.43 -21.92
C GLN A 51 -17.12 -7.26 -21.81
N GLY A 52 -17.55 -7.57 -20.59
CA GLY A 52 -18.82 -8.25 -20.33
C GLY A 52 -20.02 -7.45 -20.84
N LEU A 53 -20.10 -6.16 -20.49
CA LEU A 53 -21.17 -5.27 -20.93
C LEU A 53 -21.23 -5.12 -22.46
N GLU A 54 -20.08 -4.96 -23.10
CA GLU A 54 -19.98 -4.89 -24.58
C GLU A 54 -20.45 -6.19 -25.25
N SER A 55 -20.33 -7.32 -24.56
CA SER A 55 -20.81 -8.63 -25.00
C SER A 55 -22.27 -8.92 -24.58
N GLY A 56 -22.94 -7.98 -23.92
CA GLY A 56 -24.32 -8.14 -23.42
C GLY A 56 -24.45 -8.93 -22.12
N ALA A 57 -23.34 -9.21 -21.43
CA ALA A 57 -23.35 -9.85 -20.12
C ALA A 57 -23.59 -8.84 -19.00
N SER A 58 -24.23 -9.30 -17.91
CA SER A 58 -24.40 -8.50 -16.70
C SER A 58 -23.09 -8.47 -15.88
N PRO A 59 -22.74 -7.34 -15.24
CA PRO A 59 -21.57 -7.24 -14.37
C PRO A 59 -21.58 -8.30 -13.24
N PRO A 60 -20.46 -9.00 -12.98
CA PRO A 60 -20.38 -9.93 -11.86
C PRO A 60 -20.56 -9.22 -10.51
N ALA A 61 -21.49 -9.70 -9.68
CA ALA A 61 -21.77 -9.09 -8.37
C ALA A 61 -20.53 -9.02 -7.46
N ALA A 62 -19.67 -10.04 -7.50
CA ALA A 62 -18.42 -10.05 -6.73
C ALA A 62 -17.48 -8.91 -7.15
N ASP A 63 -17.36 -8.65 -8.46
CA ASP A 63 -16.47 -7.60 -8.98
C ASP A 63 -16.97 -6.20 -8.60
N LEU A 64 -18.28 -6.00 -8.63
CA LEU A 64 -18.91 -4.78 -8.14
C LEU A 64 -18.71 -4.59 -6.63
N ALA A 65 -18.87 -5.66 -5.83
CA ALA A 65 -18.63 -5.61 -4.39
C ALA A 65 -17.19 -5.22 -4.06
N LEU A 66 -16.22 -5.75 -4.79
CA LEU A 66 -14.81 -5.37 -4.66
C LEU A 66 -14.59 -3.88 -4.99
N LEU A 67 -15.05 -3.41 -6.15
CA LEU A 67 -14.87 -2.01 -6.55
C LEU A 67 -15.54 -1.07 -5.56
N HIS A 68 -16.75 -1.40 -5.10
CA HIS A 68 -17.47 -0.64 -4.09
C HIS A 68 -16.66 -0.53 -2.80
N ALA A 69 -16.27 -1.66 -2.20
CA ALA A 69 -15.57 -1.68 -0.91
C ALA A 69 -14.22 -0.97 -0.97
N GLU A 70 -13.45 -1.16 -2.05
CA GLU A 70 -12.15 -0.53 -2.22
C GLU A 70 -12.25 0.99 -2.43
N LEU A 71 -13.19 1.46 -3.24
CA LEU A 71 -13.38 2.89 -3.50
C LEU A 71 -14.03 3.62 -2.32
N GLU A 72 -14.96 2.97 -1.61
CA GLU A 72 -15.58 3.51 -0.38
C GLU A 72 -14.51 3.75 0.69
N ARG A 73 -13.62 2.78 0.91
CA ARG A 73 -12.49 2.93 1.85
C ARG A 73 -11.57 4.10 1.51
N GLU A 74 -11.38 4.42 0.23
CA GLU A 74 -10.58 5.55 -0.20
C GLU A 74 -11.33 6.88 -0.05
N ALA A 75 -12.64 6.90 -0.33
CA ALA A 75 -13.50 8.07 -0.13
C ALA A 75 -13.59 8.48 1.36
N GLU A 76 -13.58 7.52 2.28
CA GLU A 76 -13.53 7.79 3.72
C GLU A 76 -12.22 8.44 4.18
N ARG A 77 -11.12 8.20 3.46
CA ARG A 77 -9.77 8.66 3.84
C ARG A 77 -9.33 9.92 3.13
N ILE A 78 -9.84 10.16 1.92
CA ILE A 78 -9.39 11.24 1.05
C ILE A 78 -10.48 12.29 0.96
N GLU A 79 -10.26 13.42 1.61
CA GLU A 79 -11.19 14.55 1.58
C GLU A 79 -11.40 15.03 0.13
N GLY A 80 -12.67 15.16 -0.26
CA GLY A 80 -13.06 15.61 -1.60
C GLY A 80 -12.94 14.55 -2.71
N PHE A 81 -12.63 13.29 -2.37
CA PHE A 81 -12.69 12.18 -3.32
C PHE A 81 -14.09 11.56 -3.31
N ASP A 82 -14.81 11.67 -4.43
CA ASP A 82 -16.20 11.23 -4.58
C ASP A 82 -16.35 10.30 -5.79
N PRO A 83 -15.99 9.01 -5.66
CA PRO A 83 -16.19 8.00 -6.71
C PRO A 83 -17.67 7.59 -6.82
N PRO A 84 -18.13 7.02 -7.96
CA PRO A 84 -19.53 6.65 -8.18
C PRO A 84 -19.96 5.35 -7.45
N ILE A 85 -19.67 5.25 -6.15
CA ILE A 85 -19.88 4.02 -5.35
C ILE A 85 -21.35 3.61 -5.25
N SER A 86 -22.30 4.55 -5.28
CA SER A 86 -23.73 4.23 -5.25
C SER A 86 -24.15 3.37 -6.44
N SER A 87 -23.58 3.65 -7.61
CA SER A 87 -23.90 2.94 -8.86
C SER A 87 -23.32 1.53 -8.89
N LEU A 88 -22.34 1.23 -8.02
CA LEU A 88 -21.70 -0.09 -7.92
C LEU A 88 -22.47 -1.06 -7.02
N LYS A 89 -23.57 -0.66 -6.38
CA LYS A 89 -24.35 -1.52 -5.47
C LYS A 89 -25.26 -2.52 -6.20
N ASP A 90 -25.62 -2.23 -7.45
CA ASP A 90 -26.53 -3.06 -8.24
C ASP A 90 -25.98 -3.26 -9.66
N PRO A 91 -25.85 -4.50 -10.16
CA PRO A 91 -25.50 -4.76 -11.57
C PRO A 91 -26.39 -4.03 -12.57
N GLY A 92 -27.66 -3.78 -12.24
CA GLY A 92 -28.59 -3.06 -13.11
C GLY A 92 -28.28 -1.57 -13.30
N SER A 93 -27.52 -0.96 -12.39
CA SER A 93 -27.15 0.46 -12.45
C SER A 93 -25.78 0.72 -13.07
N VAL A 94 -25.04 -0.32 -13.48
CA VAL A 94 -23.70 -0.20 -14.04
C VAL A 94 -23.75 -0.27 -15.57
N ASP A 95 -23.37 0.84 -16.20
CA ASP A 95 -23.20 0.93 -17.66
C ASP A 95 -21.79 1.44 -18.04
N LEU A 96 -21.56 1.65 -19.34
CA LEU A 96 -20.27 2.14 -19.84
C LEU A 96 -19.93 3.56 -19.41
N GLU A 97 -20.89 4.37 -18.94
CA GLU A 97 -20.64 5.70 -18.40
C GLU A 97 -20.16 5.59 -16.96
N VAL A 98 -20.83 4.78 -16.13
CA VAL A 98 -20.40 4.49 -14.76
C VAL A 98 -18.97 3.95 -14.74
N LEU A 99 -18.61 3.03 -15.66
CA LEU A 99 -17.23 2.53 -15.74
C LEU A 99 -16.22 3.60 -16.16
N ARG A 100 -16.62 4.61 -16.95
CA ARG A 100 -15.76 5.75 -17.28
C ARG A 100 -15.54 6.66 -16.08
N GLU A 101 -16.58 6.91 -15.27
CA GLU A 101 -16.46 7.65 -14.01
C GLU A 101 -15.58 6.91 -12.99
N VAL A 102 -15.67 5.58 -12.92
CA VAL A 102 -14.76 4.76 -12.11
C VAL A 102 -13.32 4.92 -12.59
N ASP A 103 -13.04 4.80 -13.89
CA ASP A 103 -11.68 4.98 -14.42
C ASP A 103 -11.12 6.39 -14.13
N ALA A 104 -11.95 7.43 -14.26
CA ALA A 104 -11.57 8.79 -13.89
C ALA A 104 -11.22 8.90 -12.39
N SER A 105 -11.98 8.21 -11.53
CA SER A 105 -11.68 8.13 -10.10
C SER A 105 -10.34 7.43 -9.84
N LEU A 106 -10.05 6.33 -10.55
CA LEU A 106 -8.77 5.62 -10.46
C LEU A 106 -7.61 6.51 -10.95
N ASP A 107 -7.81 7.37 -11.95
CA ASP A 107 -6.80 8.34 -12.41
C ASP A 107 -6.50 9.41 -11.35
N LEU A 108 -7.52 9.90 -10.63
CA LEU A 108 -7.32 10.80 -9.50
C LEU A 108 -6.48 10.13 -8.40
N LEU A 109 -6.75 8.85 -8.10
CA LEU A 109 -5.96 8.08 -7.15
C LEU A 109 -4.51 7.88 -7.60
N VAL A 110 -4.24 7.69 -8.90
CA VAL A 110 -2.85 7.69 -9.43
C VAL A 110 -2.13 8.98 -9.03
N GLN A 111 -2.77 10.14 -9.22
CA GLN A 111 -2.15 11.43 -8.90
C GLN A 111 -1.98 11.64 -7.40
N HIS A 112 -2.98 11.23 -6.61
CA HIS A 112 -2.93 11.27 -5.15
C HIS A 112 -1.72 10.50 -4.62
N TYR A 113 -1.58 9.23 -5.01
CA TYR A 113 -0.48 8.38 -4.54
C TYR A 113 0.89 8.80 -5.08
N ARG A 114 0.96 9.37 -6.29
CA ARG A 114 2.19 10.03 -6.77
C ARG A 114 2.58 11.23 -5.90
N SER A 115 1.60 12.01 -5.45
CA SER A 115 1.84 13.15 -4.57
C SER A 115 2.39 12.70 -3.21
N ILE A 116 1.77 11.68 -2.61
CA ILE A 116 2.25 11.09 -1.34
C ILE A 116 3.69 10.61 -1.47
N TYR A 117 4.01 9.87 -2.54
CA TYR A 117 5.36 9.38 -2.78
C TYR A 117 6.37 10.53 -2.86
N ARG A 118 6.09 11.55 -3.70
CA ARG A 118 7.00 12.70 -3.88
C ARG A 118 7.19 13.51 -2.60
N SER A 119 6.14 13.64 -1.79
CA SER A 119 6.23 14.32 -0.49
C SER A 119 7.12 13.56 0.48
N ALA A 120 6.97 12.24 0.57
CA ALA A 120 7.79 11.40 1.44
C ALA A 120 9.25 11.33 0.96
N GLU A 121 9.47 11.21 -0.34
CA GLU A 121 10.80 11.22 -0.95
C GLU A 121 11.54 12.52 -0.64
N ARG A 122 10.88 13.68 -0.81
CA ARG A 122 11.46 14.98 -0.46
C ARG A 122 11.83 15.07 1.03
N ALA A 123 10.93 14.64 1.92
CA ALA A 123 11.20 14.66 3.36
C ALA A 123 12.42 13.79 3.70
N LYS A 124 12.56 12.63 3.05
CA LYS A 124 13.72 11.75 3.20
C LYS A 124 15.01 12.41 2.69
N GLU A 125 14.96 13.04 1.52
CA GLU A 125 16.11 13.77 0.94
C GLU A 125 16.55 14.93 1.83
N ASP A 126 15.62 15.75 2.33
CA ASP A 126 15.90 16.86 3.25
C ASP A 126 16.58 16.36 4.53
N ARG A 127 16.13 15.21 5.05
CA ARG A 127 16.74 14.56 6.21
C ARG A 127 18.16 14.10 5.90
N VAL A 128 18.39 13.40 4.78
CA VAL A 128 19.73 12.98 4.36
C VAL A 128 20.65 14.19 4.17
N GLN A 129 20.15 15.28 3.59
CA GLN A 129 20.90 16.52 3.43
C GLN A 129 21.34 17.09 4.79
N SER A 130 20.43 17.12 5.78
CA SER A 130 20.75 17.58 7.13
C SER A 130 21.82 16.72 7.81
N LEU A 131 21.75 15.38 7.65
CA LEU A 131 22.67 14.40 8.22
C LEU A 131 24.04 14.38 7.52
N THR A 132 24.15 15.00 6.34
CA THR A 132 25.38 15.00 5.53
C THR A 132 25.91 16.40 5.24
N ALA A 133 25.37 17.43 5.92
CA ALA A 133 25.67 18.85 5.69
C ALA A 133 27.13 19.25 5.90
N THR A 134 27.90 18.47 6.67
CA THR A 134 29.34 18.69 6.89
C THR A 134 30.14 17.41 6.70
N PRO A 135 31.46 17.47 6.44
CA PRO A 135 32.30 16.28 6.34
C PRO A 135 32.33 15.40 7.61
N ALA A 136 32.08 15.99 8.79
CA ALA A 136 31.98 15.24 10.04
C ALA A 136 30.64 14.50 10.15
N LEU A 137 29.53 15.19 9.88
CA LEU A 137 28.18 14.59 9.88
C LEU A 137 28.06 13.50 8.81
N LYS A 138 28.57 13.75 7.61
CA LYS A 138 28.61 12.77 6.53
C LYS A 138 29.33 11.49 6.95
N ARG A 139 30.50 11.59 7.60
CA ARG A 139 31.22 10.42 8.13
C ARG A 139 30.39 9.68 9.18
N ALA A 140 29.82 10.40 10.13
CA ALA A 140 28.97 9.80 11.18
C ALA A 140 27.74 9.08 10.58
N TYR A 141 27.10 9.67 9.57
CA TYR A 141 25.99 9.07 8.84
C TYR A 141 26.37 7.74 8.19
N PHE A 142 27.47 7.71 7.41
CA PHE A 142 27.91 6.47 6.76
C PHE A 142 28.36 5.42 7.77
N THR A 143 29.04 5.80 8.86
CA THR A 143 29.39 4.86 9.94
C THR A 143 28.15 4.26 10.61
N LEU A 144 27.12 5.07 10.85
CA LEU A 144 25.86 4.59 11.41
C LEU A 144 25.15 3.63 10.46
N MET A 145 25.09 3.98 9.17
CA MET A 145 24.50 3.15 8.12
C MET A 145 25.22 1.81 8.01
N ASP A 146 26.55 1.80 7.92
CA ASP A 146 27.36 0.58 7.81
C ASP A 146 27.20 -0.33 9.04
N ALA A 147 27.05 0.26 10.23
CA ALA A 147 26.93 -0.49 11.47
C ALA A 147 25.54 -1.11 11.70
N GLN A 148 24.48 -0.52 11.11
CA GLN A 148 23.09 -0.86 11.43
C GLN A 148 22.32 -1.48 10.26
N ARG A 149 22.78 -1.29 9.02
CA ARG A 149 22.12 -1.84 7.84
C ARG A 149 22.31 -3.35 7.77
N ASN A 150 21.22 -4.10 7.84
CA ASN A 150 21.20 -5.55 7.67
C ASN A 150 20.35 -5.91 6.44
N GLU A 151 21.00 -6.09 5.29
CA GLU A 151 20.30 -6.34 4.03
C GLU A 151 19.55 -7.67 4.03
N SER A 152 20.13 -8.73 4.61
CA SER A 152 19.45 -10.03 4.71
C SER A 152 18.19 -9.95 5.58
N LEU A 153 18.23 -9.21 6.69
CA LEU A 153 17.06 -8.95 7.51
C LEU A 153 16.02 -8.14 6.72
N ALA A 154 16.44 -7.08 6.02
CA ALA A 154 15.57 -6.24 5.21
C ALA A 154 14.85 -7.04 4.12
N GLU A 155 15.56 -7.89 3.37
CA GLU A 155 14.97 -8.75 2.34
C GLU A 155 13.93 -9.72 2.91
N PHE A 156 14.20 -10.23 4.11
CA PHE A 156 13.33 -11.17 4.80
C PHE A 156 12.06 -10.51 5.33
N VAL A 157 12.16 -9.34 5.99
CA VAL A 157 10.99 -8.62 6.53
C VAL A 157 10.17 -7.88 5.46
N THR A 158 10.72 -7.70 4.26
CA THR A 158 9.99 -7.09 3.12
C THR A 158 9.37 -8.11 2.18
N ASN A 159 9.57 -9.41 2.39
CA ASN A 159 9.15 -10.47 1.46
C ASN A 159 9.60 -10.21 0.02
N LYS A 160 10.82 -9.68 -0.17
CA LYS A 160 11.31 -9.23 -1.50
C LYS A 160 11.31 -10.33 -2.57
N ASN A 161 11.44 -11.59 -2.17
CA ASN A 161 11.50 -12.74 -3.08
C ASN A 161 10.14 -13.43 -3.30
N ASP A 162 9.05 -12.94 -2.72
CA ASP A 162 7.72 -13.51 -2.94
C ASP A 162 7.17 -13.06 -4.30
N LEU A 163 6.65 -14.01 -5.08
CA LEU A 163 6.01 -13.74 -6.36
C LEU A 163 4.59 -13.20 -6.20
N THR A 164 3.96 -13.47 -5.04
CA THR A 164 2.60 -13.05 -4.75
C THR A 164 2.61 -11.75 -3.95
N MET A 165 2.46 -10.62 -4.62
CA MET A 165 2.54 -9.29 -3.99
C MET A 165 1.19 -8.72 -3.53
N ILE A 166 0.10 -9.22 -4.12
CA ILE A 166 -1.27 -8.80 -3.86
C ILE A 166 -2.21 -9.99 -4.07
N VAL A 167 -3.21 -10.14 -3.21
CA VAL A 167 -4.23 -11.18 -3.34
C VAL A 167 -5.60 -10.60 -3.09
N ARG A 168 -6.60 -11.08 -3.83
CA ARG A 168 -8.00 -10.80 -3.53
C ARG A 168 -8.51 -11.82 -2.52
N VAL A 169 -9.10 -11.34 -1.42
CA VAL A 169 -9.78 -12.16 -0.41
C VAL A 169 -11.14 -11.54 -0.19
N ASN A 170 -12.20 -12.26 -0.55
CA ASN A 170 -13.57 -11.73 -0.58
C ASN A 170 -13.64 -10.42 -1.42
N ASP A 171 -14.08 -9.33 -0.81
CA ASP A 171 -14.25 -8.00 -1.42
C ASP A 171 -13.09 -7.06 -1.06
N GLU A 172 -11.90 -7.62 -0.84
CA GLU A 172 -10.69 -6.85 -0.47
C GLU A 172 -9.44 -7.32 -1.21
N LEU A 173 -8.60 -6.34 -1.56
CA LEU A 173 -7.24 -6.53 -2.04
C LEU A 173 -6.24 -6.42 -0.88
N VAL A 174 -5.67 -7.56 -0.50
CA VAL A 174 -4.72 -7.67 0.60
C VAL A 174 -3.29 -7.59 0.07
N ARG A 175 -2.50 -6.66 0.63
CA ARG A 175 -1.06 -6.54 0.38
C ARG A 175 -0.30 -7.74 0.97
N LYS A 176 0.61 -8.31 0.19
CA LYS A 176 1.53 -9.38 0.63
C LYS A 176 3.01 -8.98 0.55
N SER A 177 3.35 -7.99 -0.27
CA SER A 177 4.69 -7.40 -0.31
C SER A 177 4.93 -6.42 0.83
N ASP A 178 6.19 -6.21 1.21
CA ASP A 178 6.60 -5.23 2.22
C ASP A 178 5.75 -5.26 3.52
N PRO A 179 5.56 -6.44 4.14
CA PRO A 179 4.69 -6.55 5.30
C PRO A 179 5.11 -5.67 6.48
N ILE A 180 6.42 -5.43 6.61
CA ILE A 180 6.99 -4.50 7.60
C ILE A 180 6.51 -3.05 7.45
N TYR A 181 6.06 -2.67 6.25
CA TYR A 181 5.54 -1.33 5.93
C TYR A 181 4.03 -1.31 5.77
N SER A 182 3.34 -2.40 6.11
CA SER A 182 1.90 -2.53 5.95
C SER A 182 1.25 -2.52 7.32
N ASP A 183 0.39 -1.54 7.57
CA ASP A 183 -0.40 -1.52 8.80
C ASP A 183 -1.34 -2.74 8.83
N PRO A 184 -1.54 -3.38 10.00
CA PRO A 184 -2.45 -4.50 10.12
C PRO A 184 -3.87 -4.05 9.77
N VAL A 185 -4.41 -4.62 8.69
CA VAL A 185 -5.71 -4.25 8.09
C VAL A 185 -6.88 -4.60 9.01
N ASP A 186 -6.68 -5.58 9.90
CA ASP A 186 -7.72 -6.13 10.77
C ASP A 186 -7.44 -5.81 12.24
N ARG A 187 -8.49 -5.39 12.99
CA ARG A 187 -8.43 -5.16 14.46
C ARG A 187 -8.53 -6.46 15.27
N SER A 188 -8.19 -7.59 14.65
CA SER A 188 -8.23 -8.93 15.24
C SER A 188 -6.83 -9.39 15.64
N LEU A 189 -6.70 -10.07 16.78
CA LEU A 189 -5.47 -10.70 17.29
C LEU A 189 -4.76 -11.60 16.25
N LEU A 190 -5.52 -12.15 15.30
CA LEU A 190 -5.03 -13.06 14.25
C LEU A 190 -4.91 -12.40 12.86
N GLY A 191 -5.32 -11.14 12.71
CA GLY A 191 -5.33 -10.43 11.43
C GLY A 191 -4.04 -9.68 11.11
N ALA A 192 -3.09 -9.62 12.05
CA ALA A 192 -1.76 -9.10 11.77
C ALA A 192 -0.95 -10.11 10.94
N HIS A 193 -0.67 -9.76 9.68
CA HIS A 193 0.16 -10.57 8.80
C HIS A 193 1.58 -10.77 9.37
N PHE A 194 2.30 -11.73 8.78
CA PHE A 194 3.68 -12.03 9.13
C PHE A 194 4.56 -10.78 8.89
N TYR A 195 5.33 -10.34 9.88
CA TYR A 195 6.10 -9.07 9.92
C TYR A 195 5.32 -7.75 9.97
N ALA A 196 4.03 -7.76 10.30
CA ALA A 196 3.34 -6.50 10.60
C ALA A 196 4.09 -5.69 11.69
N PRO A 197 4.22 -4.36 11.55
CA PRO A 197 4.99 -3.52 12.46
C PRO A 197 4.40 -3.47 13.88
N PHE A 198 3.09 -3.71 13.99
CA PHE A 198 2.38 -3.81 15.26
C PHE A 198 1.54 -5.08 15.28
N LYS A 199 1.46 -5.69 16.47
CA LYS A 199 0.50 -6.74 16.78
C LYS A 199 -0.54 -6.12 17.72
N TRP A 200 -1.82 -6.27 17.43
CA TRP A 200 -2.86 -5.91 18.39
C TRP A 200 -2.73 -6.86 19.59
N LEU A 201 -2.45 -6.30 20.77
CA LEU A 201 -2.53 -7.03 22.04
C LEU A 201 -3.98 -6.94 22.51
N ALA A 202 -4.56 -8.08 22.90
CA ALA A 202 -5.86 -8.11 23.58
C ALA A 202 -5.72 -7.84 25.07
#